data_AF-A0A530GG76-F1
#
_entry.id   AF-A0A530GG76-F1
#
_cell.length_a   1.000
_cell.length_b   1.000
_cell.length_c   1.000
_cell.angle_alpha   90.00
_cell.angle_beta   90.00
_cell.angle_gamma   90.00
#
_symmetry.space_group_name_H-M   'P 1'
#
loop_
_entity.id
_entity.type
_entity.pdbx_description
1 polymer ?
#
loop_
_entity_poly.entity_id
_entity_poly.type
_entity_poly.pdbx_seq_one_letter_code
_entity_poly.pdbx_strand_id
1 'polypeptide(L)' 'YSSDPIEIGFNAKYLLDVAAQLTGSEAKFMLADAGSPTLIHDMADETALYVLMPMRV' A
#
# COMPACT_ATOMS: atom_id res chain seq x y z
N TYR A 1 8.87 -5.13 -11.20
CA TYR A 1 9.63 -5.28 -9.94
C TYR A 1 10.81 -6.21 -10.20
N SER A 2 12.01 -5.86 -9.73
CA SER A 2 13.26 -6.56 -10.06
C SER A 2 14.09 -6.89 -8.82
N SER A 3 13.48 -6.84 -7.63
CA SER A 3 14.13 -7.20 -6.37
C SER A 3 13.72 -8.60 -5.92
N ASP A 4 14.27 -9.05 -4.80
CA ASP A 4 13.97 -10.36 -4.22
C ASP A 4 12.47 -10.53 -3.92
N PRO A 5 11.93 -11.76 -4.02
CA PRO A 5 10.55 -12.04 -3.64
C PRO A 5 10.27 -11.58 -2.21
N ILE A 6 9.14 -10.89 -2.03
CA ILE A 6 8.69 -10.38 -0.74
C ILE A 6 7.26 -10.86 -0.49
N GLU A 7 6.99 -11.34 0.71
CA GLU A 7 5.67 -11.76 1.16
C GLU A 7 5.22 -10.87 2.33
N ILE A 8 4.09 -10.18 2.16
CA ILE A 8 3.52 -9.28 3.16
C ILE A 8 2.02 -9.52 3.23
N GLY A 9 1.51 -9.78 4.44
CA GLY A 9 0.09 -9.88 4.71
C GLY A 9 -0.53 -8.51 5.01
N PHE A 10 -1.70 -8.24 4.44
CA PHE A 10 -2.51 -7.05 4.76
C PHE A 10 -3.94 -7.44 5.08
N ASN A 11 -4.63 -6.58 5.83
CA ASN A 11 -6.07 -6.68 5.94
C ASN A 11 -6.72 -6.23 4.62
N ALA A 12 -7.41 -7.15 3.95
CA ALA A 12 -8.09 -6.86 2.68
C ALA A 12 -9.10 -5.72 2.80
N LYS A 13 -9.77 -5.57 3.95
CA LYS A 13 -10.72 -4.47 4.18
C LYS A 13 -10.05 -3.11 4.07
N TYR A 14 -8.88 -2.93 4.68
CA TYR A 14 -8.19 -1.65 4.64
C TYR A 14 -7.66 -1.32 3.24
N LEU A 15 -7.24 -2.33 2.47
CA LEU A 15 -6.85 -2.13 1.07
C LEU A 15 -8.04 -1.64 0.23
N LEU A 16 -9.23 -2.20 0.42
CA LEU A 16 -10.45 -1.76 -0.26
C LEU A 16 -10.86 -0.34 0.16
N ASP A 17 -10.76 -0.04 1.46
CA ASP A 17 -11.10 1.29 1.99
C ASP A 17 -10.16 2.38 1.43
N VAL A 18 -8.87 2.08 1.25
CA VAL A 18 -7.92 2.99 0.58
C VAL A 18 -8.24 3.09 -0.91
N ALA A 19 -8.42 1.97 -1.61
CA ALA A 19 -8.72 1.96 -3.03
C ALA A 19 -9.99 2.74 -3.39
N ALA A 20 -11.00 2.73 -2.52
CA ALA A 20 -12.24 3.49 -2.70
C ALA A 20 -12.07 5.01 -2.53
N GLN A 21 -10.99 5.46 -1.88
CA GLN A 21 -10.69 6.88 -1.68
C GLN A 21 -9.72 7.44 -2.72
N LEU A 22 -9.00 6.57 -3.44
CA LEU A 22 -8.15 7.00 -4.54
C LEU A 22 -9.00 7.68 -5.62
N THR A 23 -8.51 8.81 -6.10
CA THR A 23 -9.14 9.60 -7.15
C THR A 23 -8.56 9.25 -8.52
N GLY A 24 -7.30 8.80 -8.54
CA GLY A 24 -6.61 8.32 -9.73
C GLY A 24 -6.93 6.86 -10.09
N SER A 25 -6.51 6.47 -11.29
CA SER A 25 -6.58 5.09 -11.77
C SER A 25 -5.39 4.23 -11.33
N GLU A 26 -4.33 4.85 -10.82
CA GLU A 26 -3.08 4.20 -10.47
C GLU A 26 -2.67 4.58 -9.04
N ALA A 27 -2.20 3.59 -8.30
CA ALA A 27 -1.65 3.77 -6.96
C ALA A 27 -0.25 3.18 -6.89
N LYS A 28 0.65 3.87 -6.19
CA LYS A 28 2.02 3.40 -5.97
C LYS A 28 2.18 2.89 -4.55
N PHE A 29 2.55 1.63 -4.44
CA PHE A 29 2.86 0.97 -3.18
C PHE A 29 4.36 1.01 -2.93
N MET A 30 4.77 1.51 -1.77
CA MET A 30 6.16 1.51 -1.33
C MET A 30 6.29 0.52 -0.18
N LEU A 31 6.94 -0.60 -0.48
CA LEU A 31 7.12 -1.76 0.38
C LEU A 31 8.59 -1.81 0.84
N ALA A 32 8.80 -2.09 2.12
CA ALA A 32 10.14 -2.27 2.70
C ALA A 32 10.36 -3.73 3.11
N ASP A 33 9.80 -4.12 4.25
CA ASP A 33 9.83 -5.48 4.81
C ASP A 33 8.49 -5.80 5.50
N ALA A 34 8.27 -7.08 5.85
CA ALA A 34 7.01 -7.54 6.43
C ALA A 34 6.68 -6.99 7.84
N GLY A 35 7.62 -6.31 8.50
CA GLY A 35 7.39 -5.61 9.77
C GLY A 35 7.23 -4.10 9.63
N SER A 36 7.62 -3.54 8.49
CA SER A 36 7.64 -2.11 8.23
C SER A 36 6.31 -1.60 7.65
N PRO A 37 5.90 -0.37 7.98
CA PRO A 37 4.71 0.25 7.39
C PRO A 37 4.81 0.30 5.85
N THR A 38 3.68 0.07 5.19
CA THR A 38 3.53 0.26 3.74
C THR A 38 2.89 1.59 3.46
N LEU A 39 3.48 2.34 2.53
CA LEU A 39 2.95 3.62 2.07
C LEU A 39 2.25 3.43 0.72
N ILE A 40 1.06 4.02 0.58
CA ILE A 40 0.31 4.05 -0.67
C ILE A 40 0.10 5.50 -1.07
N HIS A 41 0.55 5.85 -2.27
CA HIS A 41 0.31 7.16 -2.89
C HIS A 41 -0.69 7.02 -4.04
N ASP A 42 -1.60 7.99 -4.14
CA ASP A 42 -2.35 8.24 -5.37
C ASP A 42 -1.41 8.91 -6.40
N MET A 43 -1.34 8.38 -7.62
CA MET A 43 -0.53 8.98 -8.68
C MET A 43 -1.21 10.19 -9.33
N ALA A 44 -2.51 10.39 -9.11
CA ALA A 44 -3.25 11.57 -9.54
C ALA A 44 -3.23 12.70 -8.50
N ASP A 45 -2.96 12.39 -7.23
CA ASP A 45 -2.90 13.36 -6.13
C ASP A 45 -1.80 12.97 -5.12
N GLU A 46 -0.63 13.57 -5.25
CA GLU A 46 0.51 13.32 -4.37
C GLU A 46 0.30 13.80 -2.93
N THR A 47 -0.78 14.56 -2.64
CA THR A 47 -1.11 15.00 -1.28
C THR A 47 -1.84 13.92 -0.48
N ALA A 48 -2.42 12.92 -1.16
CA ALA A 48 -3.08 11.79 -0.54
C ALA A 48 -2.08 10.66 -0.25
N LEU A 49 -1.67 10.56 1.03
CA LEU A 49 -0.78 9.51 1.54
C LEU A 49 -1.52 8.60 2.51
N TYR A 50 -1.54 7.30 2.24
CA TYR A 50 -2.10 6.29 3.12
C TYR A 50 -0.98 5.43 3.71
N VAL A 51 -1.12 5.10 5.00
CA VAL A 51 -0.17 4.24 5.73
C VAL A 51 -0.90 3.01 6.23
N LEU A 52 -0.40 1.83 5.87
CA LEU A 52 -0.91 0.54 6.31
C LEU A 52 0.16 -0.22 7.09
N MET A 53 -0.26 -0.80 8.22
CA MET A 53 0.58 -1.72 8.96
C MET A 53 0.37 -3.14 8.42
N PRO A 54 1.46 -3.88 8.11
CA PRO A 54 1.35 -5.27 7.72
C PRO A 54 0.87 -6.12 8.91
N MET A 55 0.16 -7.18 8.59
CA MET A 55 -0.25 -8.20 9.55
C MET A 55 0.76 -9.34 9.52
N ARG A 56 1.16 -9.81 10.70
CA ARG A 56 1.86 -11.09 10.81
C ARG A 56 0.86 -12.21 10.53
N VAL A 57 1.12 -12.98 9.48
CA VAL A 57 0.40 -14.20 9.10
C VAL A 57 1.27 -15.42 9.35
#